data_AF-A0A5A8DTV0-F1
#
_entry.id   AF-A0A5A8DTV0-F1
#
_cell.length_a   1.000
_cell.length_b   1.000
_cell.length_c   1.000
_cell.angle_alpha   90.00
_cell.angle_beta   90.00
_cell.angle_gamma   90.00
#
_symmetry.space_group_name_H-M   'P 1'
#
loop_
_entity.id
_entity.type
_entity.pdbx_description
1 polymer ?
#
loop_
_entity_poly.entity_id
_entity_poly.type
_entity_poly.pdbx_seq_one_letter_code
_entity_poly.pdbx_strand_id
1 'polypeptide(L)'
;MGLSDVLRRGLAGERSDTAAITALSWQLLPLQDRLQLLADAAHGIAHLHARKLMHRDVKPANIFLRGAQACIGDFGSAKSFRGRRADEATMSGPLGRAASEDGDGDGSTSCAPSSLLVRLGSSSSVSAPAVGTDAFIAPELWARASDATAAAAVGPAVDAWSFGMTVLAVLGGLVDGDTPLAVAAAANGLAGASAQQLVCEHRLRPCLSDLISAGLVPAGTGAKSDQASGPDATPWTCVADLVERCLQTDPAARPSLTSCAAQLQTASSLCCGADLGSERH
;
A
#
# COMPACT_ATOMS: atom_id res chain seq x y z
N MET A 1 -9.23 -1.55 24.67
CA MET A 1 -8.85 -2.94 24.31
C MET A 1 -7.62 -2.81 23.43
N GLY A 2 -6.47 -3.33 23.86
CA GLY A 2 -5.20 -3.14 23.14
C GLY A 2 -4.90 -4.28 22.17
N LEU A 3 -3.93 -4.10 21.28
CA LEU A 3 -3.44 -5.13 20.35
C LEU A 3 -3.15 -6.47 21.06
N SER A 4 -2.60 -6.44 22.27
CA SER A 4 -2.36 -7.64 23.08
C SER A 4 -3.63 -8.41 23.47
N ASP A 5 -4.75 -7.71 23.70
CA ASP A 5 -6.03 -8.34 24.05
C ASP A 5 -6.68 -8.97 22.81
N VAL A 6 -6.57 -8.27 21.68
CA VAL A 6 -7.08 -8.73 20.37
C VAL A 6 -6.31 -9.97 19.91
N LEU A 7 -4.97 -9.95 20.01
CA LEU A 7 -4.12 -11.09 19.71
C LEU A 7 -4.42 -12.30 20.60
N ARG A 8 -4.62 -12.10 21.91
CA ARG A 8 -5.00 -13.19 22.84
C ARG A 8 -6.36 -13.81 22.52
N ARG A 9 -7.31 -13.03 22.02
CA ARG A 9 -8.65 -13.51 21.68
C ARG A 9 -8.73 -14.12 20.27
N GLY A 10 -7.98 -13.60 19.31
CA GLY A 10 -8.01 -14.03 17.91
C GLY A 10 -7.09 -15.22 17.58
N LEU A 11 -5.95 -15.35 18.25
CA LEU A 11 -4.95 -16.41 17.98
C LEU A 11 -5.11 -17.67 18.83
N ALA A 12 -6.20 -17.80 19.60
CA ALA A 12 -6.40 -18.90 20.55
C ALA A 12 -6.56 -20.32 19.90
N GLY A 13 -6.35 -20.46 18.58
CA GLY A 13 -6.49 -21.74 17.87
C GLY A 13 -5.47 -22.02 16.76
N GLU A 14 -4.68 -21.05 16.30
CA GLU A 14 -3.78 -21.24 15.16
C GLU A 14 -2.32 -21.35 15.60
N ARG A 15 -1.70 -22.52 15.36
CA ARG A 15 -0.26 -22.78 15.61
C ARG A 15 0.67 -22.13 14.58
N SER A 16 0.17 -21.19 13.79
CA SER A 16 0.97 -20.44 12.81
C SER A 16 1.39 -19.12 13.43
N ASP A 17 2.68 -18.87 13.57
CA ASP A 17 3.26 -17.63 14.09
C ASP A 17 2.98 -16.40 13.20
N THR A 18 2.13 -16.54 12.18
CA THR A 18 1.75 -15.52 11.21
C THR A 18 0.29 -15.66 10.86
N ALA A 19 -0.53 -14.71 11.30
CA ALA A 19 -1.94 -14.59 10.94
C ALA A 19 -2.17 -13.30 10.15
N ALA A 20 -3.02 -13.33 9.13
CA ALA A 20 -3.39 -12.12 8.40
C ALA A 20 -4.14 -11.17 9.35
N ILE A 21 -3.79 -9.87 9.34
CA ILE A 21 -4.54 -8.90 10.16
C ILE A 21 -5.99 -8.87 9.73
N THR A 22 -6.34 -9.21 8.50
CA THR A 22 -7.74 -9.29 8.04
C THR A 22 -8.62 -10.27 8.81
N ALA A 23 -8.05 -11.25 9.53
CA ALA A 23 -8.81 -12.08 10.48
C ALA A 23 -9.23 -11.29 11.75
N LEU A 24 -8.59 -10.15 12.00
CA LEU A 24 -8.91 -9.17 13.02
C LEU A 24 -9.59 -7.96 12.36
N SER A 25 -10.74 -7.53 12.87
CA SER A 25 -11.35 -6.31 12.37
C SER A 25 -10.50 -5.09 12.76
N TRP A 26 -9.95 -4.37 11.76
CA TRP A 26 -9.14 -3.16 11.95
C TRP A 26 -9.85 -2.08 12.79
N GLN A 27 -11.18 -2.05 12.76
CA GLN A 27 -12.00 -1.15 13.59
C GLN A 27 -11.86 -1.42 15.09
N LEU A 28 -11.55 -2.66 15.48
CA LEU A 28 -11.41 -3.05 16.89
C LEU A 28 -10.07 -2.62 17.49
N LEU A 29 -9.10 -2.23 16.66
CA LEU A 29 -7.80 -1.75 17.11
C LEU A 29 -7.88 -0.25 17.45
N PRO A 30 -7.27 0.20 18.57
CA PRO A 30 -7.03 1.61 18.81
C PRO A 30 -6.31 2.28 17.64
N LEU A 31 -6.54 3.59 17.44
CA LEU A 31 -5.88 4.35 16.38
C LEU A 31 -4.36 4.20 16.44
N GLN A 32 -3.79 4.30 17.64
CA GLN A 32 -2.36 4.17 17.86
C GLN A 32 -1.81 2.83 17.32
N ASP A 33 -2.48 1.72 17.65
CA ASP A 33 -2.08 0.38 17.21
C ASP A 33 -2.17 0.27 15.68
N ARG A 34 -3.23 0.81 15.06
CA ARG A 34 -3.34 0.86 13.58
C ARG A 34 -2.18 1.62 12.95
N LEU A 35 -1.83 2.79 13.49
CA LEU A 35 -0.73 3.62 12.98
C LEU A 35 0.63 2.93 13.14
N GLN A 36 0.84 2.24 14.26
CA GLN A 36 2.06 1.47 14.49
C GLN A 36 2.21 0.30 13.50
N LEU A 37 1.13 -0.46 13.28
CA LEU A 37 1.14 -1.57 12.33
C LEU A 37 1.35 -1.09 10.87
N LEU A 38 0.76 0.05 10.50
CA LEU A 38 1.00 0.69 9.21
C LEU A 38 2.46 1.17 9.07
N ALA A 39 3.07 1.69 10.14
CA ALA A 39 4.47 2.08 10.15
C ALA A 39 5.41 0.89 9.95
N ASP A 40 5.14 -0.23 10.63
CA ASP A 40 5.87 -1.49 10.46
C ASP A 40 5.76 -2.00 9.00
N ALA A 41 4.56 -1.97 8.41
CA ALA A 41 4.35 -2.33 7.01
C ALA A 41 5.14 -1.42 6.05
N ALA A 42 5.13 -0.10 6.28
CA ALA A 42 5.91 0.86 5.49
C ALA A 42 7.43 0.58 5.56
N HIS A 43 7.95 0.24 6.75
CA HIS A 43 9.34 -0.21 6.90
C HIS A 43 9.64 -1.49 6.11
N GLY A 44 8.73 -2.47 6.15
CA GLY A 44 8.85 -3.70 5.36
C GLY A 44 8.95 -3.40 3.86
N ILE A 45 8.10 -2.53 3.34
CA ILE A 45 8.11 -2.14 1.91
C ILE A 45 9.38 -1.33 1.57
N ALA A 46 9.78 -0.39 2.44
CA ALA A 46 11.03 0.36 2.26
C ALA A 46 12.27 -0.57 2.19
N HIS A 47 12.26 -1.65 2.96
CA HIS A 47 13.30 -2.67 2.92
C HIS A 47 13.37 -3.42 1.58
N LEU A 48 12.23 -3.64 0.92
CA LEU A 48 12.18 -4.18 -0.46
C LEU A 48 12.74 -3.16 -1.46
N HIS A 49 12.35 -1.89 -1.33
CA HIS A 49 12.81 -0.81 -2.22
C HIS A 49 14.32 -0.63 -2.16
N ALA A 50 14.92 -0.75 -0.97
CA ALA A 50 16.38 -0.74 -0.79
C ALA A 50 17.08 -1.88 -1.57
N ARG A 51 16.40 -3.01 -1.74
CA ARG A 51 16.84 -4.17 -2.54
C ARG A 51 16.41 -4.11 -4.00
N LYS A 52 15.94 -2.95 -4.47
CA LYS A 52 15.48 -2.74 -5.85
C LYS A 52 14.33 -3.67 -6.24
N LEU A 53 13.44 -3.97 -5.29
CA LEU A 53 12.20 -4.73 -5.47
C LEU A 53 11.00 -3.84 -5.13
N MET A 54 9.99 -3.86 -6.00
CA MET A 54 8.66 -3.28 -5.75
C MET A 54 7.69 -4.42 -5.38
N HIS A 55 6.73 -4.13 -4.52
CA HIS A 55 5.72 -5.08 -4.08
C HIS A 55 4.59 -5.24 -5.12
N ARG A 56 4.04 -4.13 -5.61
CA ARG A 56 2.95 -3.98 -6.59
C ARG A 56 1.57 -4.50 -6.18
N ASP A 57 1.45 -5.11 -5.01
CA ASP A 57 0.16 -5.54 -4.44
C ASP A 57 0.06 -5.15 -2.95
N VAL A 58 0.30 -3.88 -2.63
CA VAL A 58 0.20 -3.37 -1.24
C VAL A 58 -1.28 -3.12 -0.92
N LYS A 59 -1.81 -3.87 0.05
CA LYS A 59 -3.20 -3.77 0.52
C LYS A 59 -3.33 -4.35 1.93
N PRO A 60 -4.41 -4.06 2.69
CA PRO A 60 -4.57 -4.57 4.05
C PRO A 60 -4.48 -6.10 4.17
N ALA A 61 -4.98 -6.84 3.18
CA ALA A 61 -4.94 -8.31 3.14
C ALA A 61 -3.53 -8.90 3.06
N ASN A 62 -2.55 -8.11 2.61
CA ASN A 62 -1.15 -8.52 2.48
C ASN A 62 -0.29 -8.03 3.66
N ILE A 63 -0.92 -7.52 4.73
CA ILE A 63 -0.26 -7.16 5.99
C ILE A 63 -0.61 -8.21 7.05
N PHE A 64 0.42 -8.88 7.56
CA PHE A 64 0.31 -9.99 8.49
C PHE A 64 0.88 -9.61 9.86
N LEU A 65 0.40 -10.24 10.93
CA LEU A 65 1.00 -10.11 12.26
C LEU A 65 2.00 -11.22 12.50
N ARG A 66 3.17 -10.83 13.01
CA ARG A 66 4.12 -11.73 13.65
C ARG A 66 4.29 -11.26 15.10
N GLY A 67 3.54 -11.87 16.01
CA GLY A 67 3.38 -11.35 17.37
C GLY A 67 2.72 -9.97 17.35
N ALA A 68 3.39 -8.96 17.91
CA ALA A 68 2.89 -7.57 17.96
C ALA A 68 3.39 -6.69 16.80
N GLN A 69 4.11 -7.24 15.83
CA GLN A 69 4.68 -6.50 14.70
C GLN A 69 3.96 -6.83 13.40
N ALA A 70 3.78 -5.83 12.55
CA ALA A 70 3.26 -6.06 11.20
C ALA A 70 4.38 -6.46 10.22
N CYS A 71 4.07 -7.35 9.29
CA CYS A 71 4.96 -7.79 8.22
C CYS A 71 4.21 -7.73 6.88
N ILE A 72 4.87 -7.25 5.83
CA ILE A 72 4.34 -7.31 4.47
C ILE A 72 4.57 -8.72 3.89
N GLY A 73 3.57 -9.27 3.21
CA GLY A 73 3.63 -10.57 2.56
C GLY A 73 2.94 -10.57 1.19
N ASP A 74 2.88 -11.75 0.58
CA ASP A 74 2.43 -11.99 -0.80
C ASP A 74 3.25 -11.23 -1.88
N PHE A 75 4.37 -11.85 -2.23
CA PHE A 75 5.28 -11.34 -3.26
C PHE A 75 4.98 -11.90 -4.66
N GLY A 76 3.81 -12.50 -4.90
CA GLY A 76 3.45 -13.08 -6.21
C GLY A 76 3.50 -12.06 -7.34
N SER A 77 3.25 -10.79 -6.99
CA SER A 77 3.33 -9.64 -7.89
C SER A 77 4.62 -8.84 -7.75
N ALA A 78 5.62 -9.26 -6.97
CA ALA A 78 6.83 -8.45 -6.80
C ALA A 78 7.64 -8.33 -8.11
N LYS A 79 8.36 -7.21 -8.29
CA LYS A 79 9.20 -7.00 -9.49
C LYS A 79 10.43 -6.16 -9.20
N SER A 80 11.56 -6.56 -9.77
CA SER A 80 12.78 -5.76 -9.70
C SER A 80 12.70 -4.52 -10.59
N PHE A 81 13.29 -3.41 -10.14
CA PHE A 81 13.42 -2.18 -10.90
C PHE A 81 14.89 -1.75 -10.94
N ARG A 82 15.35 -1.26 -12.10
CA ARG A 82 16.67 -0.62 -12.15
C ARG A 82 16.55 0.78 -11.56
N GLY A 83 17.41 1.10 -10.59
CA GLY A 83 17.66 2.50 -10.27
C GLY A 83 18.33 3.15 -11.48
N ARG A 84 17.88 4.34 -11.89
CA ARG A 84 18.66 5.14 -12.85
C ARG A 84 20.03 5.39 -12.21
N ARG A 85 21.08 4.72 -12.71
CA ARG A 85 22.45 5.17 -12.48
C ARG A 85 22.62 6.46 -13.27
N ALA A 86 23.18 7.50 -12.66
CA ALA A 86 23.55 8.73 -13.35
C ALA A 86 24.71 8.54 -14.34
N ASP A 87 25.29 7.33 -14.41
CA ASP A 87 26.56 7.08 -15.10
C ASP A 87 26.41 6.27 -16.41
N GLU A 88 25.20 5.84 -16.80
CA GLU A 88 24.95 5.13 -18.07
C GLU A 88 24.31 6.06 -19.12
N ALA A 89 25.01 7.14 -19.42
CA ALA A 89 24.80 7.93 -20.63
C ALA A 89 25.99 7.77 -21.58
N THR A 90 26.44 6.54 -21.85
CA THR A 90 27.33 6.24 -22.98
C THR A 90 27.15 4.77 -23.38
N MET A 91 26.93 4.54 -24.68
CA MET A 91 26.80 3.24 -25.37
C MET A 91 25.39 2.63 -25.47
N SER A 92 24.50 3.31 -26.20
CA SER A 92 23.49 2.62 -27.01
C SER A 92 23.95 2.62 -28.46
N GLY A 93 24.51 1.50 -28.90
CA GLY A 93 24.66 1.14 -30.32
C GLY A 93 23.79 -0.09 -30.58
N PRO A 94 23.13 -0.21 -31.75
CA PRO A 94 22.24 -1.34 -32.02
C PRO A 94 23.07 -2.60 -32.26
N LEU A 95 23.02 -3.57 -31.34
CA LEU A 95 23.67 -4.87 -31.55
C LEU A 95 22.77 -5.78 -32.38
N GLY A 96 23.36 -6.25 -33.48
CA GLY A 96 22.72 -7.01 -34.53
C GLY A 96 22.21 -8.39 -34.12
N ARG A 97 21.13 -8.72 -34.81
CA ARG A 97 20.53 -10.03 -35.04
C ARG A 97 21.57 -11.05 -35.51
N ALA A 98 21.69 -12.17 -34.80
CA ALA A 98 22.16 -13.44 -35.36
C ALA A 98 21.59 -14.59 -34.52
N ALA A 99 20.71 -15.36 -35.16
CA ALA A 99 20.22 -16.64 -34.67
C ALA A 99 21.27 -17.73 -34.95
N SER A 100 21.38 -18.70 -34.05
CA SER A 100 21.82 -20.06 -34.38
C SER A 100 21.07 -21.03 -33.46
N GLU A 101 20.61 -22.10 -34.08
CA GLU A 101 19.85 -23.23 -33.54
C GLU A 101 20.82 -24.30 -32.98
N ASP A 102 20.27 -25.46 -32.60
CA ASP A 102 20.88 -26.71 -32.07
C ASP A 102 20.78 -26.82 -30.52
N GLY A 103 20.30 -27.89 -29.88
CA GLY A 103 19.86 -29.24 -30.27
C GLY A 103 19.77 -30.10 -28.98
N ASP A 104 18.91 -31.13 -28.98
CA ASP A 104 18.47 -32.02 -27.88
C ASP A 104 19.54 -32.82 -27.09
N GLY A 105 19.19 -33.28 -25.87
CA GLY A 105 19.81 -34.46 -25.22
C GLY A 105 19.62 -34.62 -23.70
N ASP A 106 18.92 -35.69 -23.29
CA ASP A 106 18.53 -36.17 -21.94
C ASP A 106 19.64 -36.93 -21.15
N GLY A 107 19.55 -37.00 -19.81
CA GLY A 107 20.29 -37.97 -18.97
C GLY A 107 20.43 -37.66 -17.47
N SER A 108 19.60 -38.30 -16.62
CA SER A 108 19.45 -38.26 -15.14
C SER A 108 20.71 -38.51 -14.24
N THR A 109 20.84 -37.81 -13.09
CA THR A 109 20.73 -38.36 -11.69
C THR A 109 21.20 -37.42 -10.55
N SER A 110 20.38 -37.41 -9.48
CA SER A 110 20.69 -37.21 -8.04
C SER A 110 20.64 -35.82 -7.36
N CYS A 111 19.75 -35.77 -6.34
CA CYS A 111 19.91 -35.27 -4.96
C CYS A 111 20.24 -33.77 -4.66
N ALA A 112 19.17 -32.97 -4.51
CA ALA A 112 18.89 -31.86 -3.55
C ALA A 112 19.92 -30.71 -3.29
N PRO A 113 19.53 -29.53 -2.74
CA PRO A 113 18.21 -29.06 -2.32
C PRO A 113 17.78 -27.68 -2.92
N SER A 114 16.50 -27.36 -2.77
CA SER A 114 15.91 -26.02 -2.62
C SER A 114 16.60 -24.86 -3.36
N SER A 115 16.16 -24.55 -4.58
CA SER A 115 16.43 -23.27 -5.22
C SER A 115 15.24 -22.84 -6.07
N LEU A 116 14.57 -21.78 -5.59
CA LEU A 116 14.02 -20.66 -6.36
C LEU A 116 13.92 -20.92 -7.87
N LEU A 117 12.86 -21.59 -8.31
CA LEU A 117 12.46 -21.60 -9.71
C LEU A 117 11.18 -20.77 -9.85
N VAL A 118 11.37 -19.50 -10.21
CA VAL A 118 10.33 -18.64 -10.77
C VAL A 118 9.72 -19.37 -11.96
N ARG A 119 8.55 -19.97 -11.78
CA ARG A 119 7.74 -20.48 -12.90
C ARG A 119 7.08 -19.25 -13.54
N LEU A 120 7.67 -18.77 -14.62
CA LEU A 120 7.00 -17.96 -15.63
C LEU A 120 5.87 -18.81 -16.23
N GLY A 121 4.70 -18.74 -15.60
CA GLY A 121 3.45 -19.25 -16.13
C GLY A 121 2.78 -18.17 -16.95
N SER A 122 2.89 -18.28 -18.28
CA SER A 122 1.90 -17.73 -19.19
C SER A 122 0.56 -18.44 -18.99
N SER A 123 -0.52 -17.72 -19.30
CA SER A 123 -1.96 -18.09 -19.25
C SER A 123 -2.65 -17.47 -18.03
N SER A 124 -3.72 -16.71 -18.15
CA SER A 124 -4.59 -16.49 -19.31
C SER A 124 -5.51 -15.33 -18.99
N SER A 125 -5.73 -14.49 -19.99
CA SER A 125 -6.88 -13.60 -20.09
C SER A 125 -8.16 -14.40 -19.90
N VAL A 126 -8.81 -14.26 -18.76
CA VAL A 126 -10.24 -14.55 -18.64
C VAL A 126 -10.86 -13.42 -17.84
N SER A 127 -11.72 -12.68 -18.52
CA SER A 127 -12.60 -11.65 -17.98
C SER A 127 -13.41 -12.22 -16.82
N ALA A 128 -13.19 -11.69 -15.63
CA ALA A 128 -14.12 -11.69 -14.51
C ALA A 128 -14.17 -10.23 -14.00
N PRO A 129 -15.33 -9.72 -13.53
CA PRO A 129 -15.42 -8.35 -13.05
C PRO A 129 -14.53 -8.22 -11.81
N ALA A 130 -13.38 -7.58 -11.97
CA ALA A 130 -12.35 -7.40 -10.97
C ALA A 130 -12.77 -6.33 -9.94
N VAL A 131 -13.76 -6.66 -9.12
CA VAL A 131 -14.22 -5.80 -8.03
C VAL A 131 -13.46 -6.23 -6.77
N GLY A 132 -12.28 -5.64 -6.54
CA GLY A 132 -11.58 -5.79 -5.26
C GLY A 132 -10.08 -5.51 -5.30
N THR A 133 -9.31 -6.30 -6.06
CA THR A 133 -7.84 -6.20 -6.08
C THR A 133 -7.34 -4.94 -6.81
N ASP A 134 -8.08 -4.49 -7.83
CA ASP A 134 -7.64 -3.40 -8.68
C ASP A 134 -7.72 -2.03 -8.00
N ALA A 135 -8.52 -1.89 -6.93
CA ALA A 135 -8.80 -0.59 -6.33
C ALA A 135 -7.58 0.06 -5.66
N PHE A 136 -6.54 -0.72 -5.31
CA PHE A 136 -5.32 -0.22 -4.67
C PHE A 136 -4.22 0.11 -5.67
N ILE A 137 -4.39 -0.24 -6.95
CA ILE A 137 -3.36 -0.10 -7.97
C ILE A 137 -3.16 1.39 -8.30
N ALA A 138 -1.91 1.76 -8.59
CA ALA A 138 -1.55 3.12 -9.00
C ALA A 138 -2.02 3.43 -10.44
N PRO A 139 -2.41 4.68 -10.75
CA PRO A 139 -2.97 5.04 -12.06
C PRO A 139 -2.04 4.72 -13.23
N GLU A 140 -0.74 4.89 -13.05
CA GLU A 140 0.26 4.57 -14.08
C GLU A 140 0.40 3.06 -14.36
N LEU A 141 -0.02 2.19 -13.43
CA LEU A 141 -0.05 0.74 -13.68
C LEU A 141 -1.25 0.34 -14.54
N TRP A 142 -2.41 1.00 -14.38
CA TRP A 142 -3.59 0.79 -15.23
C TRP A 142 -3.34 1.31 -16.65
N ALA A 143 -2.81 2.53 -16.76
CA ALA A 143 -2.50 3.15 -18.06
C ALA A 143 -1.58 2.27 -18.92
N ARG A 144 -0.65 1.56 -18.28
CA ARG A 144 0.27 0.64 -18.95
C ARG A 144 -0.37 -0.68 -19.40
N ALA A 145 -1.44 -1.11 -18.73
CA ALA A 145 -2.22 -2.27 -19.16
C ALA A 145 -3.05 -1.94 -20.42
N SER A 146 -3.48 -0.68 -20.56
CA SER A 146 -4.19 -0.18 -21.74
C SER A 146 -3.28 0.23 -22.91
N ASP A 147 -2.06 0.72 -22.65
CA ASP A 147 -1.11 1.13 -23.69
C ASP A 147 0.34 0.79 -23.30
N ALA A 148 0.91 -0.20 -24.01
CA ALA A 148 2.28 -0.68 -23.77
C ALA A 148 3.36 0.34 -24.19
N THR A 149 3.01 1.38 -24.95
CA THR A 149 3.94 2.41 -25.44
C THR A 149 4.05 3.62 -24.51
N ALA A 150 3.06 3.85 -23.65
CA ALA A 150 3.06 4.86 -22.59
C ALA A 150 3.91 4.42 -21.39
N ALA A 151 5.20 4.19 -21.63
CA ALA A 151 6.14 3.71 -20.62
C ALA A 151 6.85 4.88 -19.92
N ALA A 152 6.12 5.61 -19.07
CA ALA A 152 6.81 6.17 -17.90
C ALA A 152 7.39 4.97 -17.14
N ALA A 153 8.69 5.00 -16.83
CA ALA A 153 9.35 3.89 -16.14
C ALA A 153 8.64 3.62 -14.80
N VAL A 154 7.80 2.59 -14.77
CA VAL A 154 7.08 2.16 -13.56
C VAL A 154 8.11 1.93 -12.47
N GLY A 155 8.06 2.81 -11.46
CA GLY A 155 9.02 2.85 -10.37
C GLY A 155 8.37 2.54 -9.03
N PRO A 156 9.16 2.52 -7.95
CA PRO A 156 8.70 2.16 -6.61
C PRO A 156 7.58 3.06 -6.06
N ALA A 157 7.32 4.21 -6.69
CA ALA A 157 6.22 5.11 -6.39
C ALA A 157 4.82 4.47 -6.54
N VAL A 158 4.69 3.35 -7.27
CA VAL A 158 3.43 2.60 -7.31
C VAL A 158 3.07 2.04 -5.94
N ASP A 159 4.06 1.58 -5.17
CA ASP A 159 3.82 1.05 -3.83
C ASP A 159 3.44 2.17 -2.85
N ALA A 160 3.91 3.40 -3.06
CA ALA A 160 3.52 4.56 -2.25
C ALA A 160 2.03 4.91 -2.43
N TRP A 161 1.53 4.85 -3.67
CA TRP A 161 0.09 5.02 -3.94
C TRP A 161 -0.73 3.92 -3.26
N SER A 162 -0.38 2.66 -3.51
CA SER A 162 -1.07 1.51 -2.93
C SER A 162 -1.03 1.53 -1.40
N PHE A 163 0.07 2.03 -0.82
CA PHE A 163 0.18 2.27 0.62
C PHE A 163 -0.77 3.37 1.12
N GLY A 164 -0.90 4.50 0.40
CA GLY A 164 -1.88 5.55 0.74
C GLY A 164 -3.32 5.03 0.76
N MET A 165 -3.69 4.22 -0.24
CA MET A 165 -4.98 3.52 -0.28
C MET A 165 -5.14 2.55 0.89
N THR A 166 -4.08 1.83 1.24
CA THR A 166 -4.06 0.91 2.39
C THR A 166 -4.27 1.64 3.71
N VAL A 167 -3.65 2.81 3.90
CA VAL A 167 -3.84 3.66 5.09
C VAL A 167 -5.31 4.06 5.21
N LEU A 168 -5.93 4.55 4.14
CA LEU A 168 -7.36 4.90 4.15
C LEU A 168 -8.25 3.69 4.48
N ALA A 169 -7.98 2.54 3.87
CA ALA A 169 -8.76 1.32 4.11
C ALA A 169 -8.66 0.87 5.58
N VAL A 170 -7.46 0.87 6.16
CA VAL A 170 -7.23 0.50 7.57
C VAL A 170 -7.92 1.47 8.53
N LEU A 171 -7.88 2.77 8.24
CA LEU A 171 -8.47 3.79 9.11
C LEU A 171 -10.00 3.81 9.07
N GLY A 172 -10.60 3.63 7.88
CA GLY A 172 -12.04 3.43 7.75
C GLY A 172 -12.50 2.04 8.20
N GLY A 173 -11.57 1.12 8.44
CA GLY A 173 -11.82 -0.30 8.69
C GLY A 173 -12.64 -0.94 7.59
N LEU A 174 -12.30 -0.60 6.35
CA LEU A 174 -12.95 -1.13 5.18
C LEU A 174 -12.58 -2.61 5.02
N VAL A 175 -13.60 -3.43 4.77
CA VAL A 175 -13.47 -4.88 4.55
C VAL A 175 -14.15 -5.25 3.23
N ASP A 176 -13.66 -6.31 2.60
CA ASP A 176 -14.26 -7.03 1.46
C ASP A 176 -15.31 -6.28 0.63
N GLY A 177 -14.86 -5.64 -0.46
CA GLY A 177 -15.71 -4.92 -1.41
C GLY A 177 -15.82 -3.42 -1.15
N ASP A 178 -15.69 -2.98 0.11
CA ASP A 178 -15.60 -1.57 0.45
C ASP A 178 -14.16 -1.09 0.23
N THR A 179 -13.98 -0.20 -0.74
CA THR A 179 -12.66 0.34 -1.09
C THR A 179 -12.64 1.85 -0.88
N PRO A 180 -11.48 2.46 -0.55
CA PRO A 180 -11.41 3.91 -0.42
C PRO A 180 -11.85 4.64 -1.71
N LEU A 181 -11.66 4.01 -2.87
CA LEU A 181 -12.15 4.53 -4.16
C LEU A 181 -13.67 4.57 -4.21
N ALA A 182 -14.35 3.50 -3.77
CA ALA A 182 -15.81 3.43 -3.74
C ALA A 182 -16.39 4.45 -2.74
N VAL A 183 -15.76 4.58 -1.56
CA VAL A 183 -16.17 5.57 -0.56
C VAL A 183 -16.01 6.99 -1.11
N ALA A 184 -14.87 7.30 -1.74
CA ALA A 184 -14.64 8.60 -2.34
C ALA A 184 -15.64 8.90 -3.47
N ALA A 185 -15.90 7.93 -4.36
CA ALA A 185 -16.90 8.10 -5.41
C ALA A 185 -18.30 8.37 -4.86
N ALA A 186 -18.71 7.64 -3.81
CA ALA A 186 -20.00 7.85 -3.15
C ALA A 186 -20.08 9.22 -2.46
N ALA A 187 -19.06 9.61 -1.70
CA ALA A 187 -19.00 10.90 -1.00
C ALA A 187 -19.06 12.10 -1.95
N ASN A 188 -18.56 11.95 -3.18
CA ASN A 188 -18.55 12.99 -4.20
C ASN A 188 -19.74 12.92 -5.17
N GLY A 189 -20.72 12.03 -4.94
CA GLY A 189 -21.90 11.89 -5.80
C GLY A 189 -21.60 11.33 -7.20
N LEU A 190 -20.50 10.60 -7.36
CA LEU A 190 -20.01 10.05 -8.63
C LEU A 190 -20.41 8.57 -8.82
N ALA A 191 -21.53 8.16 -8.24
CA ALA A 191 -22.03 6.79 -8.33
C ALA A 191 -22.34 6.39 -9.79
N GLY A 192 -21.78 5.26 -10.25
CA GLY A 192 -22.04 4.68 -11.57
C GLY A 192 -20.93 4.87 -12.62
N ALA A 193 -19.96 5.76 -12.39
CA ALA A 193 -18.74 5.83 -13.18
C ALA A 193 -17.69 4.83 -12.65
N SER A 194 -16.81 4.34 -13.53
CA SER A 194 -15.63 3.58 -13.09
C SER A 194 -14.73 4.51 -12.25
N ALA A 195 -14.64 4.24 -10.94
CA ALA A 195 -13.83 5.06 -10.03
C ALA A 195 -12.35 5.09 -10.44
N GLN A 196 -11.84 4.00 -11.04
CA GLN A 196 -10.49 3.93 -11.61
C GLN A 196 -10.33 4.90 -12.79
N GLN A 197 -11.32 4.98 -13.68
CA GLN A 197 -11.29 5.92 -14.79
C GLN A 197 -11.29 7.36 -14.29
N LEU A 198 -12.11 7.67 -13.27
CA LEU A 198 -12.13 9.01 -12.67
C LEU A 198 -10.77 9.40 -12.06
N VAL A 199 -10.03 8.46 -11.49
CA VAL A 199 -8.66 8.70 -11.01
C VAL A 199 -7.71 8.98 -12.17
N CYS A 200 -7.77 8.18 -13.25
CA CYS A 200 -6.96 8.40 -14.45
C CYS A 200 -7.26 9.74 -15.13
N GLU A 201 -8.51 10.21 -15.08
CA GLU A 201 -8.95 11.50 -15.60
C GLU A 201 -8.65 12.67 -14.64
N HIS A 202 -8.01 12.41 -13.48
CA HIS A 202 -7.76 13.39 -12.42
C HIS A 202 -9.03 14.02 -11.82
N ARG A 203 -10.17 13.35 -11.93
CA ARG A 203 -11.48 13.81 -11.44
C ARG A 203 -11.84 13.27 -10.06
N LEU A 204 -11.14 12.24 -9.60
CA LEU A 204 -11.32 11.67 -8.27
C LEU A 204 -9.95 11.40 -7.63
N ARG A 205 -9.81 11.79 -6.38
CA ARG A 205 -8.66 11.48 -5.54
C ARG A 205 -9.15 11.20 -4.13
N PRO A 206 -9.10 9.93 -3.66
CA PRO A 206 -9.53 9.61 -2.31
C PRO A 206 -8.74 10.39 -1.27
N CYS A 207 -9.41 10.83 -0.21
CA CYS A 207 -8.81 11.56 0.89
C CYS A 207 -9.44 11.19 2.23
N LEU A 208 -8.85 11.67 3.33
CA LEU A 208 -9.39 11.40 4.66
C LEU A 208 -10.79 12.02 4.86
N SER A 209 -11.06 13.17 4.24
CA SER A 209 -12.35 13.87 4.33
C SER A 209 -13.51 13.06 3.74
N ASP A 210 -13.24 12.18 2.77
CA ASP A 210 -14.26 11.26 2.24
C ASP A 210 -14.71 10.26 3.31
N LEU A 211 -13.76 9.72 4.09
CA LEU A 211 -14.06 8.81 5.21
C LEU A 211 -14.82 9.52 6.34
N ILE A 212 -14.47 10.79 6.62
CA ILE A 212 -15.19 11.61 7.60
C ILE A 212 -16.63 11.84 7.13
N SER A 213 -16.82 12.20 5.86
CA SER A 213 -18.14 12.45 5.27
C SER A 213 -19.01 11.19 5.25
N ALA A 214 -18.39 10.02 5.10
CA ALA A 214 -19.05 8.72 5.18
C ALA A 214 -19.31 8.26 6.63
N GLY A 215 -18.87 9.01 7.65
CA GLY A 215 -19.02 8.64 9.06
C GLY A 215 -18.14 7.46 9.51
N LEU A 216 -17.13 7.10 8.71
CA LEU A 216 -16.21 5.98 8.99
C LEU A 216 -15.06 6.38 9.92
N VAL A 217 -14.79 7.68 10.02
CA VAL A 217 -13.76 8.29 10.88
C VAL A 217 -14.38 9.47 11.64
N PRO A 218 -13.97 9.78 12.89
CA PRO A 218 -14.59 10.86 13.67
C PRO A 218 -14.51 12.24 12.98
N ALA A 219 -15.51 13.10 13.19
CA ALA A 219 -15.58 14.41 12.53
C ALA A 219 -14.53 15.43 13.01
N GLY A 220 -14.01 15.30 14.24
CA GLY A 220 -12.98 16.19 14.81
C GLY A 220 -11.56 16.00 14.26
N THR A 221 -11.41 15.24 13.17
CA THR A 221 -10.11 14.82 12.62
C THR A 221 -9.57 15.77 11.54
N GLY A 222 -10.40 16.67 11.01
CA GLY A 222 -10.06 17.56 9.89
C GLY A 222 -9.85 19.03 10.23
N ALA A 223 -9.98 19.45 11.50
CA ALA A 223 -9.97 20.89 11.82
C ALA A 223 -8.54 21.44 11.91
N LYS A 224 -8.08 22.09 10.84
CA LYS A 224 -7.33 23.35 11.01
C LYS A 224 -8.34 24.35 11.58
N SER A 225 -8.37 24.53 12.89
CA SER A 225 -9.15 25.63 13.45
C SER A 225 -8.55 26.94 12.98
N ASP A 226 -9.35 27.82 12.39
CA ASP A 226 -8.96 29.17 11.92
C ASP A 226 -8.41 30.11 13.02
N GLN A 227 -8.26 29.63 14.26
CA GLN A 227 -7.73 30.37 15.41
C GLN A 227 -6.54 29.70 16.12
N ALA A 228 -5.82 28.78 15.48
CA ALA A 228 -4.64 28.15 16.07
C ALA A 228 -3.34 28.71 15.49
N SER A 229 -2.82 29.76 16.11
CA SER A 229 -1.43 30.20 15.94
C SER A 229 -0.51 29.31 16.78
N GLY A 230 -0.19 28.11 16.29
CA GLY A 230 0.71 27.13 16.92
C GLY A 230 0.93 25.87 16.05
N PRO A 231 1.96 25.04 16.31
CA PRO A 231 2.22 23.81 15.55
C PRO A 231 1.26 22.71 16.03
N ASP A 232 -0.03 22.82 15.72
CA ASP A 232 -1.08 21.90 16.18
C ASP A 232 -1.11 20.63 15.31
N ALA A 233 0.01 19.90 15.29
CA ALA A 233 0.10 18.58 14.69
C ALA A 233 -0.67 17.58 15.56
N THR A 234 -1.84 17.16 15.07
CA THR A 234 -2.58 16.01 15.60
C THR A 234 -2.21 14.74 14.83
N PRO A 235 -2.46 13.54 15.39
CA PRO A 235 -2.29 12.28 14.64
C PRO A 235 -3.01 12.32 13.29
N TRP A 236 -4.22 12.90 13.25
CA TRP A 236 -5.05 12.98 12.06
C TRP A 236 -4.53 13.95 11.01
N THR A 237 -4.01 15.11 11.41
CA THR A 237 -3.36 16.04 10.46
C THR A 237 -2.09 15.44 9.86
N CYS A 238 -1.32 14.67 10.63
CA CYS A 238 -0.15 13.95 10.10
C CYS A 238 -0.57 12.87 9.09
N VAL A 239 -1.64 12.13 9.38
CA VAL A 239 -2.18 11.11 8.48
C VAL A 239 -2.77 11.72 7.21
N ALA A 240 -3.50 12.83 7.33
CA ALA A 240 -4.09 13.52 6.18
C ALA A 240 -3.01 13.98 5.18
N ASP A 241 -1.95 14.63 5.69
CA ASP A 241 -0.80 15.03 4.86
C ASP A 241 -0.10 13.82 4.21
N LEU A 242 0.07 12.72 4.95
CA LEU A 242 0.67 11.50 4.40
C LEU A 242 -0.16 10.94 3.24
N VAL A 243 -1.48 10.79 3.44
CA VAL A 243 -2.39 10.24 2.43
C VAL A 243 -2.40 11.14 1.21
N GLU A 244 -2.47 12.46 1.41
CA GLU A 244 -2.39 13.42 0.33
C GLU A 244 -1.09 13.20 -0.47
N ARG A 245 0.08 13.24 0.16
CA ARG A 245 1.35 13.06 -0.55
C ARG A 245 1.47 11.69 -1.25
N CYS A 246 0.93 10.61 -0.67
CA CYS A 246 0.93 9.29 -1.30
C CYS A 246 0.05 9.21 -2.55
N LEU A 247 -1.11 9.89 -2.54
CA LEU A 247 -2.10 9.83 -3.62
C LEU A 247 -1.93 10.94 -4.66
N GLN A 248 -0.73 11.50 -4.81
CA GLN A 248 -0.41 12.41 -5.90
C GLN A 248 -0.45 11.68 -7.24
N THR A 249 -1.02 12.30 -8.28
CA THR A 249 -1.08 11.64 -9.59
C THR A 249 0.29 11.54 -10.24
N ASP A 250 1.15 12.56 -10.09
CA ASP A 250 2.55 12.47 -10.47
C ASP A 250 3.30 11.48 -9.55
N PRO A 251 3.83 10.36 -10.07
CA PRO A 251 4.58 9.41 -9.27
C PRO A 251 5.86 9.99 -8.66
N ALA A 252 6.46 11.03 -9.26
CA ALA A 252 7.67 11.65 -8.75
C ALA A 252 7.43 12.53 -7.51
N ALA A 253 6.20 13.01 -7.32
CA ALA A 253 5.80 13.81 -6.16
C ALA A 253 5.49 12.96 -4.92
N ARG A 254 5.41 11.63 -5.06
CA ARG A 254 5.07 10.73 -3.96
C ARG A 254 6.26 10.51 -3.01
N PRO A 255 6.02 10.43 -1.70
CA PRO A 255 7.08 10.22 -0.71
C PRO A 255 7.65 8.79 -0.78
N SER A 256 8.87 8.63 -0.26
CA SER A 256 9.42 7.29 -0.03
C SER A 256 8.71 6.60 1.13
N LEU A 257 8.66 5.27 1.11
CA LEU A 257 8.03 4.51 2.20
C LEU A 257 8.78 4.63 3.53
N THR A 258 10.08 4.95 3.49
CA THR A 258 10.85 5.36 4.69
C THR A 258 10.29 6.65 5.30
N SER A 259 9.97 7.65 4.48
CA SER A 259 9.34 8.89 4.95
C SER A 259 7.94 8.64 5.49
N CYS A 260 7.16 7.76 4.84
CA CYS A 260 5.82 7.38 5.32
C CYS A 260 5.89 6.71 6.69
N ALA A 261 6.83 5.77 6.89
CA ALA A 261 7.03 5.09 8.16
C ALA A 261 7.34 6.08 9.29
N ALA A 262 8.28 7.01 9.06
CA ALA A 262 8.63 8.03 10.05
C ALA A 262 7.43 8.93 10.42
N GLN A 263 6.63 9.34 9.44
CA GLN A 263 5.45 10.17 9.69
C GLN A 263 4.35 9.43 10.47
N LEU A 264 4.15 8.13 10.19
CA LEU A 264 3.19 7.30 10.94
C LEU A 264 3.65 7.05 12.37
N GLN A 265 4.95 6.89 12.61
CA GLN A 265 5.51 6.81 13.96
C GLN A 265 5.28 8.11 14.75
N THR A 266 5.51 9.26 14.11
CA THR A 266 5.18 10.55 14.71
C THR A 266 3.69 10.63 15.05
N ALA A 267 2.80 10.27 14.12
CA ALA A 267 1.35 10.27 14.35
C ALA A 267 0.95 9.33 15.51
N SER A 268 1.54 8.13 15.58
CA SER A 268 1.33 7.17 16.67
C SER A 268 1.77 7.73 18.02
N SER A 269 2.92 8.41 18.08
CA SER A 269 3.43 9.03 19.32
C SER A 269 2.55 10.17 19.83
N LEU A 270 1.90 10.91 18.92
CA LEU A 270 0.96 11.99 19.26
C LEU A 270 -0.33 11.45 19.91
N CYS A 271 -0.70 10.18 19.67
CA CYS A 271 -1.82 9.55 20.36
C CYS A 271 -1.55 9.41 21.87
N CYS A 272 -0.31 9.18 22.30
CA CYS A 272 0.06 9.12 23.73
C CYS A 272 -0.05 10.49 24.43
N GLY A 273 0.25 11.57 23.71
CA GLY A 273 0.28 12.92 24.26
C GLY A 273 -1.11 13.49 24.58
N ALA A 274 -2.15 13.02 23.87
CA ALA A 274 -3.52 13.47 24.07
C ALA A 274 -4.16 12.99 25.39
N ASP A 275 -3.70 11.85 25.94
CA ASP A 275 -4.25 11.26 27.16
C ASP A 275 -3.77 11.99 28.44
N LEU A 276 -2.58 12.61 28.40
CA LEU A 276 -2.01 13.36 29.52
C LEU A 276 -2.64 14.75 29.75
N GLY A 277 -3.58 15.15 28.90
CA GLY A 277 -4.30 16.42 28.98
C GLY A 277 -5.60 16.40 29.79
N SER A 278 -6.14 15.21 30.11
CA SER A 278 -7.49 15.08 30.70
C SER A 278 -7.54 14.86 32.23
N GLU A 279 -6.39 14.77 32.92
CA GLU A 279 -6.33 14.61 34.39
C GLU A 279 -6.04 15.91 35.17
N ARG A 280 -6.32 17.06 34.57
CA ARG A 280 -6.35 18.34 35.30
C ARG A 280 -7.70 19.00 35.13
N HIS A 281 -8.66 18.63 35.99
CA HIS A 281 -9.53 19.56 36.72
C HIS A 281 -10.41 18.83 37.73
#